data_AF-A0A349EDQ4-F1
#
_entry.id   AF-A0A349EDQ4-F1
#
_cell.length_a   1.000
_cell.length_b   1.000
_cell.length_c   1.000
_cell.angle_alpha   90.00
_cell.angle_beta   90.00
_cell.angle_gamma   90.00
#
_symmetry.space_group_name_H-M   'P 1'
#
loop_
_entity.id
_entity.type
_entity.pdbx_description
1 polymer ?
#
loop_
_entity_poly.entity_id
_entity_poly.type
_entity_poly.pdbx_seq_one_letter_code
_entity_poly.pdbx_strand_id
1 'polypeptide(L)'
;MKSIHRFANFFFVFLFASLLGCASTSTQEGTGEYVDDTVITAKVKAEIFNDASLKSAEINVETFKGIVQLSGFVNSKEDINKAVRVAHSV
;
A
#
# COMPACT_ATOMS: atom_id res chain seq x y z
N MET A 1 46.02 -9.85 21.77
CA MET A 1 44.78 -9.02 21.88
C MET A 1 44.43 -8.19 20.63
N LYS A 2 45.39 -7.69 19.82
CA LYS A 2 45.06 -6.88 18.61
C LYS A 2 44.29 -7.63 17.50
N SER A 3 44.50 -8.94 17.35
CA SER A 3 43.82 -9.76 16.33
C SER A 3 42.33 -10.03 16.65
N ILE A 4 42.01 -10.22 17.93
CA ILE A 4 40.63 -10.40 18.42
C ILE A 4 39.82 -9.12 18.24
N HIS A 5 40.42 -7.94 18.46
CA HIS A 5 39.74 -6.67 18.22
C HIS A 5 39.44 -6.43 16.74
N ARG A 6 40.34 -6.86 15.84
CA ARG A 6 40.13 -6.78 14.38
C ARG A 6 38.98 -7.66 13.92
N PHE A 7 38.88 -8.87 14.47
CA PHE A 7 37.76 -9.78 14.21
C PHE A 7 36.43 -9.25 14.75
N ALA A 8 36.43 -8.72 15.98
CA ALA A 8 35.24 -8.11 16.57
C ALA A 8 34.75 -6.89 15.76
N ASN A 9 35.67 -6.05 15.28
CA ASN A 9 35.32 -4.91 14.41
C ASN A 9 34.72 -5.36 13.08
N PHE A 10 35.24 -6.43 12.47
CA PHE A 10 34.71 -6.97 11.23
C PHE A 10 33.30 -7.55 11.40
N PHE A 11 33.08 -8.28 12.49
CA PHE A 11 31.77 -8.82 12.84
C PHE A 11 30.74 -7.71 13.08
N PHE A 12 31.15 -6.63 13.76
CA PHE A 12 30.28 -5.49 14.04
C PHE A 12 29.87 -4.74 12.76
N VAL A 13 30.78 -4.58 11.80
CA VAL A 13 30.48 -3.97 10.49
C VAL A 13 29.54 -4.86 9.67
N PHE A 14 29.73 -6.18 9.71
CA PHE A 14 28.86 -7.11 8.98
C PHE A 14 27.43 -7.14 9.55
N LEU A 15 27.30 -7.10 10.88
CA LEU A 15 26.02 -6.99 11.58
C LEU A 15 25.30 -5.66 11.29
N PHE A 16 26.04 -4.56 11.17
CA PHE A 16 25.47 -3.27 10.81
C PHE A 16 25.05 -3.21 9.34
N ALA A 17 25.80 -3.85 8.44
CA ALA A 17 25.46 -3.93 7.01
C ALA A 17 24.18 -4.76 6.76
N SER A 18 23.87 -5.74 7.62
CA SER A 18 22.62 -6.51 7.51
C SER A 18 21.35 -5.74 7.89
N LEU A 19 21.48 -4.55 8.48
CA LEU A 19 20.33 -3.66 8.79
C LEU A 19 19.93 -2.74 7.62
N LEU A 20 20.62 -2.82 6.48
CA LEU A 20 20.18 -2.18 5.24
C LEU A 20 18.92 -2.90 4.73
N GLY A 21 17.76 -2.48 5.23
CA GLY A 21 16.45 -3.03 4.84
C GLY A 21 16.19 -2.93 3.34
N CYS A 22 15.38 -3.84 2.82
CA CYS A 22 14.92 -3.79 1.43
C CYS A 22 14.16 -2.47 1.18
N ALA A 23 14.76 -1.56 0.42
CA ALA A 23 14.11 -0.36 -0.05
C ALA A 23 13.04 -0.69 -1.12
N SER A 24 12.01 0.14 -1.25
CA SER A 24 11.02 -0.02 -2.32
C SER A 24 11.68 0.18 -3.68
N THR A 25 11.22 -0.56 -4.69
CA THR A 25 11.67 -0.39 -6.08
C THR A 25 10.53 0.17 -6.92
N SER A 26 10.71 0.40 -8.22
CA SER A 26 9.62 0.84 -9.09
C SER A 26 8.47 -0.18 -9.19
N THR A 27 8.76 -1.47 -9.05
CA THR A 27 7.81 -2.58 -9.20
C THR A 27 7.45 -3.29 -7.91
N GLN A 28 8.13 -2.99 -6.79
CA GLN A 28 7.82 -3.53 -5.46
C GLN A 28 7.61 -2.42 -4.45
N GLU A 29 6.58 -2.58 -3.63
CA GLU A 29 6.27 -1.71 -2.50
C GLU A 29 7.19 -2.03 -1.32
N GLY A 30 7.58 -1.00 -0.59
CA GLY A 30 8.19 -1.19 0.72
C GLY A 30 7.12 -1.64 1.71
N THR A 31 7.53 -2.25 2.82
CA THR A 31 6.57 -2.69 3.86
C THR A 31 5.70 -1.56 4.39
N GLY A 32 6.26 -0.34 4.52
CA GLY A 32 5.48 0.84 4.94
C GLY A 32 4.41 1.22 3.92
N GLU A 33 4.81 1.36 2.66
CA GLU A 33 3.89 1.70 1.55
C GLU A 33 2.75 0.69 1.42
N TYR A 34 3.05 -0.61 1.46
CA TYR A 34 2.03 -1.66 1.39
C TYR A 34 1.00 -1.57 2.53
N VAL A 35 1.44 -1.24 3.74
CA VAL A 35 0.53 -1.06 4.89
C VAL A 35 -0.34 0.17 4.69
N ASP A 36 0.25 1.28 4.27
CA ASP A 36 -0.47 2.53 4.00
C ASP A 36 -1.53 2.32 2.89
N ASP A 37 -1.16 1.64 1.80
CA ASP A 37 -2.05 1.31 0.69
C ASP A 37 -3.17 0.34 1.09
N THR A 38 -2.87 -0.62 1.97
CA THR A 38 -3.91 -1.50 2.53
C THR A 38 -4.94 -0.71 3.33
N VAL A 39 -4.49 0.28 4.11
CA VAL A 39 -5.38 1.16 4.89
C VAL A 39 -6.21 2.06 3.97
N ILE A 40 -5.61 2.66 2.94
CA ILE A 40 -6.33 3.46 1.94
C ILE A 40 -7.39 2.59 1.25
N THR A 41 -7.00 1.41 0.77
CA THR A 41 -7.91 0.45 0.12
C THR A 41 -9.09 0.09 1.02
N ALA A 42 -8.82 -0.18 2.30
CA ALA A 42 -9.86 -0.53 3.27
C ALA A 42 -10.84 0.62 3.50
N LYS A 43 -10.34 1.86 3.63
CA LYS A 43 -11.19 3.05 3.77
C LYS A 43 -12.06 3.28 2.55
N VAL A 44 -11.50 3.22 1.34
CA VAL A 44 -12.27 3.40 0.10
C VAL A 44 -13.33 2.31 -0.04
N LYS A 45 -13.00 1.04 0.26
CA LYS A 45 -14.00 -0.05 0.26
C LYS A 45 -15.12 0.20 1.28
N ALA A 46 -14.79 0.69 2.47
CA ALA A 46 -15.79 1.00 3.49
C ALA A 46 -16.73 2.14 3.05
N GLU A 47 -16.19 3.22 2.48
CA GLU A 47 -17.01 4.33 2.00
C GLU A 47 -17.90 3.93 0.81
N ILE A 48 -17.37 3.12 -0.12
CA ILE A 48 -18.18 2.56 -1.23
C ILE A 48 -19.27 1.62 -0.69
N PHE A 49 -18.97 0.82 0.32
CA PHE A 49 -19.95 -0.04 0.98
C PHE A 49 -21.06 0.75 1.68
N ASN A 50 -20.72 1.90 2.27
CA ASN A 50 -21.69 2.76 2.95
C ASN A 50 -22.57 3.58 1.99
N ASP A 51 -22.20 3.72 0.72
CA ASP A 51 -23.04 4.39 -0.28
C ASP A 51 -24.08 3.42 -0.87
N ALA A 52 -25.33 3.55 -0.41
CA ALA A 52 -26.44 2.69 -0.84
C ALA A 52 -26.76 2.72 -2.35
N SER A 53 -26.27 3.72 -3.10
CA SER A 53 -26.46 3.75 -4.56
C SER A 53 -25.37 2.97 -5.32
N LEU A 54 -24.27 2.61 -4.65
CA LEU A 54 -23.19 1.85 -5.25
C LEU A 54 -23.32 0.36 -4.89
N LYS A 55 -23.18 -0.49 -5.91
CA LYS A 55 -23.09 -1.93 -5.69
C LYS A 55 -21.66 -2.30 -5.31
N SER A 56 -21.34 -2.13 -4.03
CA SER A 56 -19.99 -2.38 -3.50
C SER A 56 -19.42 -3.76 -3.82
N ALA A 57 -20.26 -4.79 -3.91
CA ALA A 57 -19.84 -6.15 -4.29
C ALA A 57 -19.36 -6.28 -5.75
N GLU A 58 -19.75 -5.36 -6.64
CA GLU A 58 -19.37 -5.36 -8.06
C GLU A 58 -18.21 -4.40 -8.36
N ILE A 59 -17.73 -3.63 -7.36
CA ILE A 59 -16.64 -2.65 -7.48
C ILE A 59 -15.42 -3.16 -6.74
N ASN A 60 -14.34 -3.44 -7.48
CA ASN A 60 -13.04 -3.75 -6.92
C ASN A 60 -12.23 -2.47 -6.69
N VAL A 61 -11.46 -2.47 -5.60
CA VAL A 61 -10.60 -1.36 -5.19
C VAL A 61 -9.23 -1.93 -4.89
N GLU A 62 -8.23 -1.38 -5.55
CA GLU A 62 -6.82 -1.68 -5.34
C GLU A 62 -6.07 -0.35 -5.19
N THR A 63 -5.09 -0.31 -4.28
CA THR A 63 -4.20 0.85 -4.14
C THR A 63 -2.79 0.36 -4.31
N PHE A 64 -2.01 1.09 -5.10
CA PHE A 64 -0.59 0.82 -5.29
C PHE A 64 0.17 2.14 -5.28
N LYS A 65 1.06 2.30 -4.30
CA LYS A 65 1.85 3.53 -4.08
C LYS A 65 0.99 4.78 -4.01
N GLY A 66 -0.09 4.72 -3.22
CA GLY A 66 -1.07 5.80 -3.06
C GLY A 66 -1.99 6.03 -4.26
N ILE A 67 -1.87 5.27 -5.36
CA ILE A 67 -2.76 5.39 -6.51
C ILE A 67 -3.90 4.39 -6.37
N VAL A 68 -5.11 4.90 -6.17
CA VAL A 68 -6.33 4.10 -6.11
C VAL A 68 -6.84 3.78 -7.51
N GLN A 69 -7.02 2.49 -7.79
CA GLN A 69 -7.68 1.98 -8.97
C GLN A 69 -9.06 1.43 -8.60
N LEU A 70 -10.07 1.88 -9.33
CA LEU A 70 -11.43 1.33 -9.27
C LEU A 70 -11.68 0.52 -10.54
N SER A 71 -12.19 -0.70 -10.40
CA SER A 71 -12.57 -1.57 -11.52
C SER A 71 -13.87 -2.32 -11.20
N GLY A 72 -14.53 -2.87 -12.23
CA GLY A 72 -15.77 -3.61 -12.09
C GLY A 72 -16.94 -3.04 -12.90
N PHE A 73 -18.16 -3.35 -12.49
CA PHE A 73 -19.39 -2.99 -13.20
C PHE A 73 -20.33 -2.15 -12.33
N VAL A 74 -21.01 -1.19 -12.95
CA VAL A 74 -22.02 -0.33 -12.33
C VAL A 74 -23.16 -0.07 -13.29
N ASN A 75 -24.31 0.38 -12.78
CA ASN A 75 -25.55 0.45 -13.58
C ASN A 75 -25.65 1.73 -14.42
N SER A 76 -24.89 2.78 -14.09
CA SER A 76 -25.00 4.08 -14.72
C SER A 76 -23.68 4.86 -14.73
N LYS A 77 -23.61 5.92 -15.56
CA LYS A 77 -22.45 6.81 -15.59
C LYS A 77 -22.36 7.66 -14.30
N GLU A 78 -23.50 7.94 -13.70
CA GLU A 78 -23.63 8.64 -12.44
C GLU A 78 -22.98 7.86 -11.30
N ASP A 79 -23.16 6.54 -11.27
CA ASP A 79 -22.52 5.63 -10.30
C ASP A 79 -21.00 5.64 -10.46
N ILE A 80 -20.48 5.66 -11.70
CA ILE A 80 -19.04 5.80 -11.97
C ILE A 80 -18.51 7.08 -11.34
N ASN A 81 -19.16 8.21 -11.64
CA ASN A 81 -18.74 9.50 -11.14
C ASN A 81 -18.83 9.57 -9.60
N LYS A 82 -19.80 8.86 -9.02
CA LYS A 82 -19.97 8.79 -7.58
C LYS A 82 -18.90 7.94 -6.90
N ALA A 83 -18.60 6.75 -7.43
CA ALA A 83 -17.51 5.91 -6.93
C ALA A 83 -16.17 6.66 -6.95
N VAL A 84 -15.89 7.43 -8.02
CA VAL A 84 -14.72 8.31 -8.11
C VAL A 84 -14.71 9.38 -7.01
N ARG A 85 -15.85 10.06 -6.78
CA ARG A 85 -15.95 11.06 -5.71
C ARG A 85 -15.73 10.46 -4.31
N VAL A 86 -16.28 9.29 -4.06
CA VAL A 86 -16.12 8.56 -2.79
C VAL A 86 -14.66 8.16 -2.58
N ALA A 87 -13.98 7.67 -3.61
CA ALA A 87 -12.56 7.37 -3.51
C ALA A 87 -11.70 8.62 -3.24
N HIS A 88 -12.09 9.78 -3.77
CA HIS A 88 -11.42 11.06 -3.53
C HIS A 88 -11.68 11.69 -2.15
N SER A 89 -12.68 11.24 -1.40
CA SER A 89 -12.97 11.79 -0.06
C SER A 89 -12.15 11.15 1.07
N VAL A 90 -11.34 10.14 0.74
CA VAL A 90 -10.43 9.44 1.66
C VAL A 90 -9.05 10.09 1.64
#